data_AF-A0A0Q5J9R7-F1
#
_entry.id   AF-A0A0Q5J9R7-F1
#
_cell.length_a   1.000
_cell.length_b   1.000
_cell.length_c   1.000
_cell.angle_alpha   90.00
_cell.angle_beta   90.00
_cell.angle_gamma   90.00
#
_symmetry.space_group_name_H-M   'P 1'
#
loop_
_entity.id
_entity.type
_entity.pdbx_description
1 polymer ?
#
loop_
_entity_poly.entity_id
_entity_poly.type
_entity_poly.pdbx_seq_one_letter_code
_entity_poly.pdbx_strand_id
1 'polypeptide(L)'
;MVILVWAYSIASPVVETVFSDRQHYVEGKTSAVALALTLDSLGAIVVPVVAVATTFFVGLFWRVTAPSLILVIAPGLVLAANELVHGRPPTLGLLVTAAVGALLVSVRVKTPDLALVGYLGAIVAAASIAAVYLAPSKVLIAGGTNSFDKSLTGAPLLAGIFTHSNTFGMFLSLALPFVFLARRWPVRLVLFAVVMWALILSSSRTALVGVAVVLAVLLLARVLPRSAFAPVAVGGFAVAVFAVFWLPFTETDPEAYTYRGAIWIFDRQQLGDHWFFGLGAHWFADNYALLRSVLSSAASHAHNLALTALMQGGAVVLVAWGALLVIALFATLRRPSARQRGVGVAFVMALLVMGATETPFGLVGWGPLSASALIPLFVLAGQGWIEREEDEFTRALDAASVPLTRAALRARRR
;
A
#
# COMPACT_ATOMS: atom_id res chain seq x y z
N MET A 1 13.27 0.82 -11.37
CA MET A 1 11.98 1.52 -11.20
C MET A 1 11.43 1.43 -9.78
N VAL A 2 11.23 0.22 -9.22
CA VAL A 2 10.71 0.04 -7.85
C VAL A 2 11.44 0.90 -6.81
N ILE A 3 12.79 0.93 -6.83
CA ILE A 3 13.59 1.77 -5.92
C ILE A 3 13.25 3.25 -6.05
N LEU A 4 13.08 3.77 -7.26
CA LEU A 4 12.84 5.19 -7.51
C LEU A 4 11.48 5.62 -6.94
N VAL A 5 10.43 4.87 -7.27
CA VAL A 5 9.07 5.13 -6.76
C VAL A 5 9.02 4.94 -5.24
N TRP A 6 9.70 3.93 -4.72
CA TRP A 6 9.80 3.69 -3.29
C TRP A 6 10.53 4.84 -2.58
N ALA A 7 11.67 5.29 -3.11
CA ALA A 7 12.44 6.40 -2.57
C ALA A 7 11.64 7.70 -2.57
N TYR A 8 10.90 7.97 -3.65
CA TYR A 8 9.97 9.10 -3.70
C TYR A 8 8.94 9.05 -2.55
N SER A 9 8.39 7.87 -2.27
CA SER A 9 7.40 7.68 -1.18
C SER A 9 7.96 8.07 0.20
N ILE A 10 9.25 7.83 0.44
CA ILE A 10 9.85 7.99 1.77
C ILE A 10 10.78 9.20 1.89
N ALA A 11 11.06 9.92 0.79
CA ALA A 11 12.01 11.03 0.77
C ALA A 11 11.61 12.15 1.72
N SER A 12 10.36 12.59 1.67
CA SER A 12 9.83 13.63 2.55
C SER A 12 9.89 13.21 4.04
N PRO A 13 9.39 12.04 4.46
CA PRO A 13 9.55 11.55 5.84
C PRO A 13 11.00 11.45 6.33
N VAL A 14 11.94 11.04 5.46
CA VAL A 14 13.37 11.02 5.79
C VAL A 14 13.89 12.42 6.03
N VAL A 15 13.59 13.36 5.15
CA VAL A 15 13.99 14.78 5.31
C VAL A 15 13.40 15.38 6.57
N GLU A 16 12.10 15.17 6.83
CA GLU A 16 11.46 15.62 8.06
C GLU A 16 12.18 15.09 9.30
N THR A 17 12.49 13.79 9.31
CA THR A 17 13.18 13.15 10.43
C THR A 17 14.60 13.69 10.62
N VAL A 18 15.28 14.08 9.54
CA VAL A 18 16.63 14.67 9.63
C VAL A 18 16.59 16.09 10.20
N PHE A 19 15.61 16.91 9.80
CA PHE A 19 15.57 18.34 10.10
C PHE A 19 14.58 18.76 11.20
N SER A 20 13.80 17.83 11.75
CA SER A 20 12.80 18.11 12.80
C SER A 20 12.95 17.18 14.00
N ASP A 21 12.49 17.64 15.17
CA ASP A 21 12.40 16.87 16.40
C ASP A 21 10.94 16.45 16.64
N ARG A 22 10.73 15.24 17.15
CA ARG A 22 9.40 14.65 17.38
C ARG A 22 8.83 14.90 18.76
N GLN A 23 9.61 15.45 19.69
CA GLN A 23 9.13 15.79 21.03
C GLN A 23 8.04 16.87 21.04
N HIS A 24 7.88 17.60 19.93
CA HIS A 24 6.90 18.68 19.79
C HIS A 24 5.88 18.42 18.66
N TYR A 25 5.84 17.20 18.12
CA TYR A 25 4.96 16.88 17.00
C TYR A 25 3.50 16.76 17.47
N VAL A 26 2.63 17.53 16.81
CA VAL A 26 1.17 17.44 17.00
C VAL A 26 0.60 16.84 15.72
N GLU A 27 -0.19 15.78 15.88
CA GLU A 27 -0.83 15.08 14.77
C GLU A 27 -1.57 16.07 13.84
N GLY A 28 -1.34 15.91 12.53
CA GLY A 28 -1.93 16.71 11.45
C GLY A 28 -1.39 18.15 11.29
N LYS A 29 -0.28 18.52 11.94
CA LYS A 29 0.52 19.65 11.44
C LYS A 29 1.25 19.25 10.15
N THR A 30 1.07 20.04 9.10
CA THR A 30 1.87 19.94 7.86
C THR A 30 3.36 20.08 8.20
N SER A 31 4.21 19.45 7.38
CA SER A 31 5.65 19.57 7.48
C SER A 31 6.08 21.02 7.73
N ALA A 32 6.79 21.28 8.82
CA ALA A 32 7.39 22.59 9.06
C ALA A 32 8.73 22.76 8.29
N VAL A 33 9.19 21.71 7.61
CA VAL A 33 10.48 21.68 6.92
C VAL A 33 10.28 22.04 5.45
N ALA A 34 10.71 23.25 5.06
CA ALA A 34 10.57 23.77 3.69
C ALA A 34 11.14 22.82 2.61
N LEU A 35 12.22 22.11 2.92
CA LEU A 35 12.82 21.13 1.99
C LEU A 35 11.90 19.92 1.74
N ALA A 36 11.20 19.42 2.76
CA ALA A 36 10.27 18.31 2.61
C ALA A 36 9.08 18.72 1.71
N LEU A 37 8.51 19.91 1.96
CA LEU A 37 7.46 20.49 1.10
C LEU A 37 7.94 20.68 -0.35
N THR A 38 9.18 21.10 -0.54
CA THR A 38 9.78 21.27 -1.87
C THR A 38 9.93 19.92 -2.58
N LEU A 39 10.38 18.88 -1.87
CA LEU A 39 10.49 17.53 -2.43
C LEU A 39 9.12 16.94 -2.81
N ASP A 40 8.12 17.13 -1.98
CA ASP A 40 6.75 16.68 -2.26
C ASP A 40 6.20 17.38 -3.51
N SER A 41 6.39 18.70 -3.60
CA SER A 41 5.98 19.52 -4.75
C SER A 41 6.71 19.12 -6.04
N LEU A 42 8.04 18.96 -5.98
CA LEU A 42 8.84 18.53 -7.13
C LEU A 42 8.45 17.12 -7.58
N GLY A 43 8.29 16.19 -6.66
CA GLY A 43 7.93 14.82 -7.00
C GLY A 43 6.51 14.71 -7.57
N ALA A 44 5.58 15.54 -7.12
CA ALA A 44 4.23 15.63 -7.70
C ALA A 44 4.23 16.09 -9.17
N ILE A 45 5.31 16.71 -9.65
CA ILE A 45 5.51 17.11 -11.06
C ILE A 45 6.36 16.08 -11.79
N VAL A 46 7.53 15.76 -11.25
CA VAL A 46 8.54 14.89 -11.90
C VAL A 46 8.00 13.47 -12.09
N VAL A 47 7.30 12.91 -11.10
CA VAL A 47 6.82 11.52 -11.18
C VAL A 47 5.78 11.34 -12.29
N PRO A 48 4.71 12.16 -12.38
CA PRO A 48 3.79 12.10 -13.52
C PRO A 48 4.47 12.30 -14.87
N VAL A 49 5.40 13.27 -14.99
CA VAL A 49 6.11 13.52 -16.25
C VAL A 49 6.95 12.32 -16.67
N VAL A 50 7.76 11.76 -15.76
CA VAL A 50 8.57 10.57 -16.02
C VAL A 50 7.68 9.36 -16.33
N ALA A 51 6.58 9.20 -15.59
CA ALA A 51 5.64 8.11 -15.80
C ALA A 51 4.96 8.19 -17.16
N VAL A 52 4.46 9.36 -17.57
CA VAL A 52 3.85 9.58 -18.89
C VAL A 52 4.87 9.38 -19.99
N ALA A 53 6.06 9.99 -19.89
CA ALA A 53 7.12 9.83 -20.88
C ALA A 53 7.56 8.37 -21.02
N THR A 54 7.75 7.66 -19.90
CA THR A 54 8.12 6.24 -19.91
C THR A 54 7.00 5.38 -20.46
N THR A 55 5.74 5.61 -20.05
CA THR A 55 4.58 4.86 -20.55
C THR A 55 4.39 5.08 -22.05
N PHE A 56 4.57 6.31 -22.53
CA PHE A 56 4.52 6.65 -23.95
C PHE A 56 5.65 5.97 -24.73
N PHE A 57 6.90 6.09 -24.26
CA PHE A 57 8.05 5.47 -24.91
C PHE A 57 7.94 3.94 -24.91
N VAL A 58 7.58 3.34 -23.78
CA VAL A 58 7.32 1.91 -23.69
C VAL A 58 6.16 1.54 -24.60
N GLY A 59 5.04 2.26 -24.61
CA GLY A 59 3.90 1.97 -25.48
C GLY A 59 4.21 2.06 -26.98
N LEU A 60 5.15 2.93 -27.38
CA LEU A 60 5.65 3.02 -28.76
C LEU A 60 6.47 1.80 -29.18
N PHE A 61 7.27 1.24 -28.26
CA PHE A 61 8.26 0.21 -28.60
C PHE A 61 7.91 -1.19 -28.07
N TRP A 62 6.98 -1.28 -27.12
CA TRP A 62 6.57 -2.47 -26.40
C TRP A 62 5.04 -2.51 -26.32
N ARG A 63 4.46 -3.69 -26.56
CA ARG A 63 3.02 -3.88 -26.40
C ARG A 63 2.67 -3.90 -24.92
N VAL A 64 2.11 -2.82 -24.40
CA VAL A 64 1.40 -2.77 -23.11
C VAL A 64 -0.09 -2.84 -23.41
N THR A 65 -0.81 -3.80 -22.83
CA THR A 65 -2.24 -3.92 -23.13
C THR A 65 -3.07 -2.87 -22.39
N ALA A 66 -4.04 -2.27 -23.09
CA ALA A 66 -4.95 -1.28 -22.53
C ALA A 66 -5.67 -1.75 -21.24
N PRO A 67 -6.14 -3.01 -21.10
CA PRO A 67 -6.78 -3.47 -19.87
C PRO A 67 -5.87 -3.40 -18.63
N SER A 68 -4.58 -3.72 -18.78
CA SER A 68 -3.63 -3.67 -17.66
C SER A 68 -3.37 -2.24 -17.18
N LEU A 69 -3.29 -1.29 -18.12
CA LEU A 69 -3.15 0.13 -17.83
C LEU A 69 -4.43 0.72 -17.21
N ILE A 70 -5.59 0.43 -17.80
CA ILE A 70 -6.89 0.91 -17.30
C ILE A 70 -7.07 0.47 -15.85
N LEU A 71 -6.73 -0.78 -15.51
CA LEU A 71 -6.87 -1.29 -14.15
C LEU A 71 -6.11 -0.47 -13.10
N VAL A 72 -4.87 -0.09 -13.39
CA VAL A 72 -4.00 0.61 -12.42
C VAL A 72 -4.17 2.13 -12.45
N ILE A 73 -4.64 2.66 -13.58
CA ILE A 73 -4.91 4.10 -13.78
C ILE A 73 -6.30 4.48 -13.25
N ALA A 74 -7.29 3.57 -13.34
CA ALA A 74 -8.68 3.85 -13.02
C ALA A 74 -8.91 4.49 -11.65
N PRO A 75 -8.32 4.04 -10.52
CA PRO A 75 -8.59 4.67 -9.24
C PRO A 75 -8.17 6.15 -9.19
N GLY A 76 -7.02 6.49 -9.78
CA GLY A 76 -6.54 7.87 -9.83
C GLY A 76 -7.38 8.74 -10.77
N LEU A 77 -7.78 8.22 -11.94
CA LEU A 77 -8.64 8.94 -12.87
C LEU A 77 -10.05 9.16 -12.33
N VAL A 78 -10.64 8.16 -11.68
CA VAL A 78 -11.96 8.26 -11.07
C VAL A 78 -11.92 9.32 -9.96
N LEU A 79 -10.88 9.31 -9.13
CA LEU A 79 -10.74 10.32 -8.06
C LEU A 79 -10.53 11.73 -8.63
N ALA A 80 -9.74 11.87 -9.70
CA ALA A 80 -9.57 13.14 -10.40
C ALA A 80 -10.87 13.62 -11.07
N ALA A 81 -11.63 12.72 -11.69
CA ALA A 81 -12.95 13.03 -12.24
C ALA A 81 -13.95 13.40 -11.15
N ASN A 82 -13.83 12.80 -9.96
CA ASN A 82 -14.68 13.11 -8.83
C ASN A 82 -14.52 14.57 -8.37
N GLU A 83 -13.32 15.16 -8.43
CA GLU A 83 -13.14 16.59 -8.14
C GLU A 83 -13.93 17.47 -9.11
N LEU A 84 -14.01 17.10 -10.39
CA LEU A 84 -14.82 17.85 -11.37
C LEU A 84 -16.31 17.84 -11.03
N VAL A 85 -16.82 16.72 -10.51
CA VAL A 85 -18.21 16.62 -10.00
C VAL A 85 -18.46 17.58 -8.84
N HIS A 86 -17.42 17.85 -8.04
CA HIS A 86 -17.46 18.80 -6.91
C HIS A 86 -17.07 20.23 -7.31
N GLY A 87 -17.00 20.53 -8.61
CA GLY A 87 -16.69 21.87 -9.12
C GLY A 87 -15.24 22.30 -8.92
N ARG A 88 -14.31 21.34 -8.76
CA ARG A 88 -12.90 21.60 -8.50
C ARG A 88 -12.01 21.06 -9.61
N PRO A 89 -10.93 21.78 -9.97
CA PRO A 89 -9.96 21.26 -10.92
C PRO A 89 -9.15 20.12 -10.26
N PRO A 90 -8.93 18.99 -10.95
CA PRO A 90 -8.10 17.91 -10.44
C PRO A 90 -6.66 18.40 -10.26
N THR A 91 -6.05 18.06 -9.12
CA THR A 91 -4.65 18.36 -8.86
C THR A 91 -3.74 17.31 -9.50
N LEU A 92 -2.50 17.69 -9.85
CA LEU A 92 -1.50 16.73 -10.34
C LEU A 92 -1.24 15.60 -9.34
N GLY A 93 -1.37 15.90 -8.03
CA GLY A 93 -1.25 14.91 -6.95
C GLY A 93 -2.19 13.71 -7.13
N LEU A 94 -3.44 13.93 -7.54
CA LEU A 94 -4.43 12.86 -7.78
C LEU A 94 -4.02 11.94 -8.95
N LEU A 95 -3.27 12.48 -9.91
CA LEU A 95 -2.78 11.74 -11.07
C LEU A 95 -1.50 10.96 -10.78
N VAL A 96 -0.76 11.26 -9.70
CA VAL A 96 0.48 10.56 -9.35
C VAL A 96 0.24 9.06 -9.18
N THR A 97 -0.84 8.67 -8.49
CA THR A 97 -1.18 7.26 -8.27
C THR A 97 -1.43 6.53 -9.58
N ALA A 98 -2.19 7.13 -10.49
CA ALA A 98 -2.41 6.59 -11.83
C ALA A 98 -1.10 6.49 -12.64
N ALA A 99 -0.28 7.53 -12.58
CA ALA A 99 0.97 7.60 -13.32
C ALA A 99 1.97 6.54 -12.82
N VAL A 100 2.11 6.36 -11.50
CA VAL A 100 2.96 5.31 -10.92
C VAL A 100 2.44 3.92 -11.27
N GLY A 101 1.13 3.69 -11.18
CA GLY A 101 0.52 2.42 -11.61
C GLY A 101 0.87 2.10 -13.06
N ALA A 102 0.64 3.05 -13.97
CA ALA A 102 0.98 2.94 -15.38
C ALA A 102 2.46 2.63 -15.60
N LEU A 103 3.34 3.33 -14.87
CA LEU A 103 4.79 3.17 -14.95
C LEU A 103 5.23 1.75 -14.55
N LEU A 104 4.73 1.23 -13.42
CA LEU A 104 5.10 -0.09 -12.91
C LEU A 104 4.62 -1.22 -13.84
N VAL A 105 3.42 -1.08 -14.42
CA VAL A 105 2.89 -2.04 -15.40
C VAL A 105 3.67 -1.95 -16.71
N SER A 106 3.92 -0.74 -17.21
CA SER A 106 4.64 -0.51 -18.48
C SER A 106 6.05 -1.08 -18.43
N VAL A 107 6.79 -0.86 -17.35
CA VAL A 107 8.15 -1.44 -17.18
C VAL A 107 8.15 -2.91 -16.75
N ARG A 108 6.96 -3.54 -16.69
CA ARG A 108 6.76 -4.98 -16.43
C ARG A 108 7.45 -5.48 -15.15
N VAL A 109 7.33 -4.72 -14.06
CA VAL A 109 7.86 -5.14 -12.75
C VAL A 109 7.23 -6.47 -12.34
N LYS A 110 8.05 -7.45 -11.96
CA LYS A 110 7.61 -8.82 -11.65
C LYS A 110 7.44 -9.03 -10.14
N THR A 111 6.61 -10.01 -9.75
CA THR A 111 6.45 -10.38 -8.33
C THR A 111 7.76 -10.68 -7.59
N PRO A 112 8.77 -11.36 -8.18
CA PRO A 112 10.08 -11.53 -7.53
C PRO A 112 10.78 -10.21 -7.17
N ASP A 113 10.56 -9.14 -7.94
CA ASP A 113 11.16 -7.83 -7.70
C ASP A 113 10.62 -7.19 -6.41
N LEU A 114 9.45 -7.63 -5.94
CA LEU A 114 8.90 -7.19 -4.66
C LEU A 114 9.75 -7.64 -3.47
N ALA A 115 10.67 -8.60 -3.62
CA ALA A 115 11.67 -8.88 -2.59
C ALA A 115 12.42 -7.61 -2.15
N LEU A 116 12.60 -6.67 -3.08
CA LEU A 116 13.20 -5.36 -2.84
C LEU A 116 12.40 -4.52 -1.84
N VAL A 117 11.07 -4.58 -1.86
CA VAL A 117 10.21 -3.93 -0.85
C VAL A 117 10.48 -4.51 0.54
N GLY A 118 10.68 -5.83 0.64
CA GLY A 118 11.08 -6.48 1.89
C GLY A 118 12.46 -6.05 2.39
N TYR A 119 13.46 -5.97 1.50
CA TYR A 119 14.79 -5.47 1.85
C TYR A 119 14.76 -4.01 2.31
N LEU A 120 14.08 -3.15 1.55
CA LEU A 120 13.97 -1.73 1.85
C LEU A 120 13.18 -1.48 3.15
N GLY A 121 12.12 -2.25 3.41
CA GLY A 121 11.40 -2.24 4.68
C GLY A 121 12.29 -2.61 5.87
N ALA A 122 13.13 -3.65 5.72
CA ALA A 122 14.08 -4.04 6.76
C ALA A 122 15.20 -2.99 6.97
N ILE A 123 15.63 -2.30 5.92
CA ILE A 123 16.58 -1.18 6.04
C ILE A 123 15.95 -0.04 6.86
N VAL A 124 14.70 0.33 6.56
CA VAL A 124 13.96 1.35 7.32
C VAL A 124 13.80 0.93 8.79
N ALA A 125 13.49 -0.36 9.05
CA ALA A 125 13.42 -0.90 10.41
C ALA A 125 14.78 -0.81 11.13
N ALA A 126 15.86 -1.28 10.50
CA ALA A 126 17.21 -1.26 11.06
C ALA A 126 17.67 0.18 11.36
N ALA A 127 17.48 1.10 10.41
CA ALA A 127 17.84 2.50 10.58
C ALA A 127 17.04 3.15 11.71
N SER A 128 15.76 2.83 11.83
CA SER A 128 14.89 3.34 12.91
C SER A 128 15.33 2.80 14.28
N ILE A 129 15.67 1.51 14.38
CA ILE A 129 16.22 0.90 15.60
C ILE A 129 17.56 1.55 15.98
N ALA A 130 18.48 1.72 15.02
CA ALA A 130 19.76 2.37 15.28
C ALA A 130 19.56 3.83 15.75
N ALA A 131 18.62 4.56 15.14
CA ALA A 131 18.30 5.92 15.51
C ALA A 131 17.72 6.07 16.92
N VAL A 132 17.12 5.02 17.50
CA VAL A 132 16.71 5.03 18.93
C VAL A 132 17.92 5.31 19.83
N TYR A 133 19.09 4.76 19.50
CA TYR A 133 20.31 4.92 20.29
C TYR A 133 21.10 6.18 19.92
N LEU A 134 21.04 6.60 18.66
CA LEU A 134 21.83 7.73 18.15
C LEU A 134 21.13 9.09 18.30
N ALA A 135 19.80 9.14 18.10
CA ALA A 135 19.01 10.36 18.10
C ALA A 135 17.55 10.08 18.50
N PRO A 136 17.28 9.66 19.75
CA PRO A 136 15.96 9.20 20.19
C PRO A 136 14.84 10.23 19.96
N SER A 137 15.13 11.53 20.14
CA SER A 137 14.14 12.60 19.94
C SER A 137 13.63 12.71 18.51
N LYS A 138 14.36 12.15 17.52
CA LYS A 138 13.97 12.16 16.11
C LYS A 138 13.07 11.00 15.70
N VAL A 139 13.03 9.92 16.47
CA VAL A 139 12.36 8.66 16.04
C VAL A 139 11.35 8.11 17.04
N LEU A 140 11.43 8.55 18.28
CA LEU A 140 10.46 8.21 19.33
C LEU A 140 9.42 9.31 19.44
N ILE A 141 8.16 8.91 19.62
CA ILE A 141 7.10 9.85 19.97
C ILE A 141 7.14 10.04 21.48
N ALA A 142 7.48 11.25 21.92
CA ALA A 142 7.33 11.64 23.32
C ALA A 142 5.85 11.69 23.60
N GLY A 143 5.40 10.84 24.51
CA GLY A 143 4.01 10.76 24.78
C GLY A 143 3.65 11.46 26.08
N GLY A 144 2.58 12.24 26.03
CA GLY A 144 1.86 12.64 27.23
C GLY A 144 1.37 11.40 27.99
N THR A 145 0.82 11.59 29.18
CA THR A 145 0.44 10.55 30.15
C THR A 145 -0.29 9.32 29.57
N ASN A 146 -0.96 9.43 28.41
CA ASN A 146 -1.69 8.36 27.73
C ASN A 146 -0.85 7.45 26.79
N SER A 147 0.43 7.76 26.53
CA SER A 147 1.25 6.98 25.58
C SER A 147 1.85 5.71 26.16
N PHE A 148 2.07 5.68 27.47
CA PHE A 148 2.65 4.53 28.15
C PHE A 148 1.64 3.38 28.20
N ASP A 149 0.35 3.68 28.31
CA ASP A 149 -0.75 2.69 28.28
C ASP A 149 -0.88 1.96 26.93
N LYS A 150 -0.39 2.58 25.84
CA LYS A 150 -0.39 1.97 24.50
C LYS A 150 0.86 1.12 24.24
N SER A 151 1.93 1.31 25.02
CA SER A 151 3.21 0.65 24.79
C SER A 151 3.21 -0.80 25.26
N LEU A 152 3.65 -1.73 24.41
CA LEU A 152 3.84 -3.13 24.78
C LEU A 152 5.07 -3.35 25.66
N THR A 153 6.04 -2.44 25.60
CA THR A 153 7.33 -2.55 26.30
C THR A 153 7.45 -1.58 27.47
N GLY A 154 6.43 -0.73 27.69
CA GLY A 154 6.51 0.40 28.63
C GLY A 154 7.44 1.53 28.17
N ALA A 155 7.99 1.44 26.96
CA ALA A 155 8.89 2.45 26.38
C ALA A 155 8.14 3.40 25.42
N PRO A 156 8.70 4.59 25.12
CA PRO A 156 8.18 5.46 24.07
C PRO A 156 8.04 4.74 22.73
N LEU A 157 6.99 5.08 21.98
CA LEU A 157 6.64 4.37 20.75
C LEU A 157 7.61 4.71 19.61
N LEU A 158 8.14 3.68 18.96
CA LEU A 158 8.99 3.86 17.78
C LEU A 158 8.13 4.22 16.56
N ALA A 159 8.38 5.40 16.01
CA ALA A 159 7.76 5.87 14.77
C ALA A 159 8.76 5.96 13.60
N GLY A 160 10.06 5.80 13.88
CA GLY A 160 11.09 5.68 12.86
C GLY A 160 11.17 6.93 11.99
N ILE A 161 11.11 6.77 10.67
CA ILE A 161 11.08 7.88 9.72
C ILE A 161 9.69 8.48 9.48
N PHE A 162 8.62 7.90 10.02
CA PHE A 162 7.23 8.34 9.76
C PHE A 162 6.65 9.12 10.92
N THR A 163 5.75 10.06 10.68
CA THR A 163 5.17 10.95 11.70
C THR A 163 4.47 10.22 12.87
N HIS A 164 3.93 9.01 12.65
CA HIS A 164 3.25 8.23 13.69
C HIS A 164 3.73 6.77 13.73
N SER A 165 3.79 6.18 14.93
CA SER A 165 4.07 4.75 15.14
C SER A 165 3.10 3.79 14.45
N ASN A 166 1.83 4.19 14.25
CA ASN A 166 0.87 3.40 13.49
C ASN A 166 1.25 3.31 12.01
N THR A 167 1.64 4.43 11.40
CA THR A 167 2.13 4.49 10.02
C THR A 167 3.39 3.66 9.84
N PHE A 168 4.34 3.75 10.77
CA PHE A 168 5.55 2.93 10.77
C PHE A 168 5.23 1.43 10.89
N GLY A 169 4.36 1.06 11.83
CA GLY A 169 3.92 -0.32 12.01
C GLY A 169 3.25 -0.88 10.76
N MET A 170 2.29 -0.17 10.18
CA MET A 170 1.62 -0.59 8.94
C MET A 170 2.60 -0.71 7.78
N PHE A 171 3.51 0.26 7.63
CA PHE A 171 4.53 0.22 6.59
C PHE A 171 5.35 -1.06 6.65
N LEU A 172 5.84 -1.42 7.84
CA LEU A 172 6.62 -2.63 8.09
C LEU A 172 5.79 -3.91 7.94
N SER A 173 4.55 -3.93 8.45
CA SER A 173 3.64 -5.07 8.32
C SER A 173 3.33 -5.39 6.86
N LEU A 174 3.17 -4.37 6.01
CA LEU A 174 2.92 -4.54 4.57
C LEU A 174 4.19 -4.92 3.79
N ALA A 175 5.37 -4.53 4.26
CA ALA A 175 6.65 -4.96 3.69
C ALA A 175 7.00 -6.42 4.07
N LEU A 176 6.54 -6.89 5.22
CA LEU A 176 6.89 -8.19 5.81
C LEU A 176 6.65 -9.41 4.89
N PRO A 177 5.51 -9.57 4.18
CA PRO A 177 5.32 -10.69 3.26
C PRO A 177 6.47 -10.83 2.26
N PHE A 178 7.01 -9.71 1.79
CA PHE A 178 8.03 -9.71 0.75
C PHE A 178 9.43 -10.04 1.25
N VAL A 179 9.69 -9.96 2.56
CA VAL A 179 10.90 -10.55 3.18
C VAL A 179 11.00 -12.03 2.81
N PHE A 180 9.87 -12.72 2.77
CA PHE A 180 9.79 -14.12 2.39
C PHE A 180 9.97 -14.36 0.89
N LEU A 181 10.33 -13.36 0.06
CA LEU A 181 10.81 -13.51 -1.32
C LEU A 181 12.34 -13.49 -1.46
N ALA A 182 13.08 -13.06 -0.44
CA ALA A 182 14.55 -13.06 -0.44
C ALA A 182 15.15 -14.45 -0.73
N ARG A 183 16.17 -14.57 -1.59
CA ARG A 183 16.62 -15.90 -2.08
C ARG A 183 17.15 -16.82 -0.97
N ARG A 184 18.03 -16.33 -0.10
CA ARG A 184 18.75 -17.12 0.92
C ARG A 184 17.99 -17.17 2.25
N TRP A 185 17.87 -18.36 2.85
CA TRP A 185 17.17 -18.56 4.13
C TRP A 185 17.76 -17.74 5.30
N PRO A 186 19.08 -17.70 5.53
CA PRO A 186 19.64 -16.88 6.60
C PRO A 186 19.31 -15.40 6.46
N VAL A 187 19.31 -14.89 5.22
CA VAL A 187 18.93 -13.51 4.93
C VAL A 187 17.47 -13.25 5.30
N ARG A 188 16.55 -14.18 5.00
CA ARG A 188 15.14 -14.06 5.41
C ARG A 188 15.00 -13.95 6.93
N LEU A 189 15.72 -14.78 7.68
CA LEU A 189 15.66 -14.79 9.13
C LEU A 189 16.13 -13.47 9.73
N VAL A 190 17.25 -12.92 9.23
CA VAL A 190 17.77 -11.63 9.70
C VAL A 190 16.78 -10.50 9.39
N LEU A 191 16.30 -10.42 8.14
CA LEU A 191 15.31 -9.40 7.75
C LEU A 191 14.03 -9.52 8.58
N PHE A 192 13.54 -10.74 8.79
CA PHE A 192 12.36 -11.03 9.59
C PHE A 192 12.56 -10.57 11.04
N ALA A 193 13.67 -10.95 11.68
CA ALA A 193 13.97 -10.58 13.05
C ALA A 193 14.03 -9.05 13.25
N VAL A 194 14.72 -8.34 12.33
CA VAL A 194 14.83 -6.88 12.37
C VAL A 194 13.46 -6.21 12.21
N VAL A 195 12.66 -6.66 11.24
CA VAL A 195 11.31 -6.09 11.01
C VAL A 195 10.38 -6.37 12.19
N MET A 196 10.39 -7.61 12.73
CA MET A 196 9.58 -7.98 13.90
C MET A 196 9.97 -7.18 15.14
N TRP A 197 11.26 -6.97 15.37
CA TRP A 197 11.73 -6.17 16.49
C TRP A 197 11.24 -4.72 16.40
N ALA A 198 11.37 -4.10 15.22
CA ALA A 198 10.85 -2.75 15.00
C ALA A 198 9.32 -2.66 15.14
N LEU A 199 8.58 -3.69 14.71
CA LEU A 199 7.13 -3.77 14.88
C LEU A 199 6.71 -3.83 16.35
N ILE A 200 7.42 -4.62 17.18
CA ILE A 200 7.19 -4.67 18.63
C ILE A 200 7.42 -3.28 19.25
N LEU A 201 8.52 -2.62 18.89
CA LEU A 201 8.84 -1.28 19.38
C LEU A 201 7.82 -0.20 18.92
N SER A 202 7.15 -0.41 17.79
CA SER A 202 6.09 0.51 17.33
C SER A 202 4.81 0.42 18.17
N SER A 203 4.56 -0.73 18.81
CA SER A 203 3.31 -1.09 19.52
C SER A 203 2.02 -0.75 18.75
N SER A 204 2.05 -0.79 17.42
CA SER A 204 0.85 -0.57 16.62
C SER A 204 -0.01 -1.83 16.61
N ARG A 205 -1.14 -1.81 17.34
CA ARG A 205 -2.09 -2.94 17.43
C ARG A 205 -2.59 -3.37 16.04
N THR A 206 -2.98 -2.42 15.19
CA THR A 206 -3.42 -2.70 13.81
C THR A 206 -2.32 -3.39 13.00
N ALA A 207 -1.07 -2.93 13.09
CA ALA A 207 0.05 -3.56 12.39
C ALA A 207 0.33 -4.98 12.89
N LEU A 208 0.28 -5.21 14.21
CA LEU A 208 0.53 -6.54 14.80
C LEU A 208 -0.54 -7.56 14.40
N VAL A 209 -1.80 -7.13 14.29
CA VAL A 209 -2.87 -7.97 13.71
C VAL A 209 -2.56 -8.29 12.24
N GLY A 210 -2.13 -7.29 11.46
CA GLY A 210 -1.65 -7.50 10.08
C GLY A 210 -0.54 -8.54 9.99
N VAL A 211 0.47 -8.46 10.87
CA VAL A 211 1.58 -9.42 10.96
C VAL A 211 1.09 -10.84 11.30
N ALA A 212 0.17 -10.97 12.25
CA ALA A 212 -0.40 -12.27 12.60
C ALA A 212 -1.10 -12.91 11.39
N VAL A 213 -1.84 -12.12 10.61
CA VAL A 213 -2.46 -12.56 9.35
C VAL A 213 -1.42 -12.96 8.32
N VAL A 214 -0.35 -12.18 8.14
CA VAL A 214 0.75 -12.52 7.23
C VAL A 214 1.34 -13.88 7.59
N LEU A 215 1.68 -14.09 8.85
CA LEU A 215 2.28 -15.33 9.32
C LEU A 215 1.33 -16.52 9.19
N ALA A 216 0.06 -16.35 9.55
CA ALA A 216 -0.97 -17.39 9.40
C ALA A 216 -1.14 -17.78 7.92
N VAL A 217 -1.27 -16.82 7.01
CA VAL A 217 -1.43 -17.11 5.58
C VAL A 217 -0.19 -17.78 4.99
N LEU A 218 1.02 -17.34 5.37
CA LEU A 218 2.26 -17.98 4.91
C LEU A 218 2.39 -19.41 5.42
N LEU A 219 1.99 -19.68 6.66
CA LEU A 219 1.93 -21.02 7.23
C LEU A 219 0.92 -21.88 6.45
N LEU A 220 -0.30 -21.39 6.24
CA LEU A 220 -1.34 -22.07 5.47
C LEU A 220 -0.89 -22.38 4.04
N ALA A 221 -0.22 -21.43 3.38
CA ALA A 221 0.33 -21.62 2.04
C ALA A 221 1.44 -22.68 1.99
N ARG A 222 2.11 -22.94 3.13
CA ARG A 222 3.18 -23.93 3.26
C ARG A 222 2.67 -25.33 3.56
N VAL A 223 1.58 -25.45 4.31
CA VAL A 223 1.03 -26.74 4.79
C VAL A 223 -0.12 -27.26 3.93
N LEU A 224 -0.94 -26.39 3.34
CA LEU A 224 -2.09 -26.80 2.55
C LEU A 224 -1.69 -27.05 1.08
N PRO A 225 -2.26 -28.08 0.42
CA PRO A 225 -2.16 -28.21 -1.03
C PRO A 225 -2.89 -27.05 -1.71
N ARG A 226 -2.52 -26.76 -2.96
CA ARG A 226 -3.10 -25.64 -3.74
C ARG A 226 -4.63 -25.69 -3.81
N SER A 227 -5.20 -26.88 -3.96
CA SER A 227 -6.66 -27.10 -4.04
C SER A 227 -7.39 -26.70 -2.76
N ALA A 228 -6.77 -26.83 -1.59
CA ALA A 228 -7.33 -26.42 -0.30
C ALA A 228 -6.98 -24.97 0.05
N PHE A 229 -5.76 -24.52 -0.27
CA PHE A 229 -5.33 -23.15 0.03
C PHE A 229 -6.15 -22.09 -0.70
N ALA A 230 -6.50 -22.32 -1.97
CA ALA A 230 -7.26 -21.34 -2.76
C ALA A 230 -8.64 -21.00 -2.16
N PRO A 231 -9.54 -21.96 -1.86
CA PRO A 231 -10.82 -21.63 -1.24
C PRO A 231 -10.66 -21.02 0.16
N VAL A 232 -9.67 -21.46 0.95
CA VAL A 232 -9.38 -20.83 2.26
C VAL A 232 -8.96 -19.37 2.09
N ALA A 233 -8.11 -19.06 1.11
CA ALA A 233 -7.71 -17.69 0.81
C ALA A 233 -8.88 -16.82 0.34
N VAL A 234 -9.78 -17.35 -0.50
CA VAL A 234 -10.98 -16.64 -0.96
C VAL A 234 -11.97 -16.41 0.19
N GLY A 235 -12.19 -17.42 1.04
CA GLY A 235 -13.03 -17.29 2.23
C GLY A 235 -12.47 -16.26 3.22
N GLY A 236 -11.15 -16.31 3.47
CA GLY A 236 -10.46 -15.31 4.28
C GLY A 236 -10.62 -13.91 3.71
N PHE A 237 -10.43 -13.74 2.39
CA PHE A 237 -10.62 -12.46 1.72
C PHE A 237 -12.04 -11.94 1.88
N ALA A 238 -13.06 -12.79 1.69
CA ALA A 238 -14.45 -12.41 1.89
C ALA A 238 -14.74 -11.96 3.32
N VAL A 239 -14.20 -12.66 4.33
CA VAL A 239 -14.32 -12.26 5.74
C VAL A 239 -13.63 -10.92 6.01
N ALA A 240 -12.43 -10.71 5.46
CA ALA A 240 -11.71 -9.46 5.62
C ALA A 240 -12.44 -8.28 4.96
N VAL A 241 -12.97 -8.46 3.75
CA VAL A 241 -13.83 -7.47 3.08
C VAL A 241 -15.07 -7.19 3.90
N PHE A 242 -15.75 -8.24 4.39
CA PHE A 242 -16.91 -8.09 5.26
C PHE A 242 -16.57 -7.25 6.49
N ALA A 243 -15.45 -7.52 7.18
CA ALA A 243 -15.04 -6.74 8.34
C ALA A 243 -14.77 -5.25 8.01
N VAL A 244 -14.15 -4.97 6.86
CA VAL A 244 -13.90 -3.60 6.39
C VAL A 244 -15.20 -2.81 6.22
N PHE A 245 -16.26 -3.44 5.72
CA PHE A 245 -17.59 -2.82 5.56
C PHE A 245 -18.48 -2.92 6.80
N TRP A 246 -18.32 -3.93 7.64
CA TRP A 246 -19.22 -4.14 8.75
C TRP A 246 -18.90 -3.18 9.89
N LEU A 247 -17.64 -3.15 10.33
CA LEU A 247 -17.21 -2.43 11.53
C LEU A 247 -17.63 -0.94 11.54
N PRO A 248 -17.25 -0.11 10.55
CA PRO A 248 -17.58 1.31 10.63
C PRO A 248 -19.08 1.59 10.52
N PHE A 249 -19.87 0.68 9.93
CA PHE A 249 -21.31 0.88 9.71
C PHE A 249 -22.21 0.30 10.79
N THR A 250 -21.67 -0.52 11.69
CA THR A 250 -22.44 -1.08 12.82
C THR A 250 -21.96 -0.60 14.18
N GLU A 251 -20.78 0.02 14.27
CA GLU A 251 -20.29 0.56 15.54
C GLU A 251 -21.21 1.66 16.08
N THR A 252 -21.47 1.62 17.37
CA THR A 252 -22.32 2.56 18.11
C THR A 252 -21.61 3.16 19.33
N ASP A 253 -20.53 2.54 19.80
CA ASP A 253 -19.72 3.04 20.92
C ASP A 253 -18.64 4.01 20.40
N PRO A 254 -18.69 5.29 20.80
CA PRO A 254 -17.68 6.28 20.42
C PRO A 254 -16.26 5.93 20.87
N GLU A 255 -16.09 5.19 21.97
CA GLU A 255 -14.78 4.86 22.56
C GLU A 255 -14.13 3.61 21.94
N ALA A 256 -14.91 2.86 21.14
CA ALA A 256 -14.48 1.62 20.52
C ALA A 256 -13.21 1.80 19.65
N TYR A 257 -12.39 0.76 19.65
CA TYR A 257 -11.17 0.66 18.83
C TYR A 257 -10.17 1.81 19.01
N THR A 258 -10.03 2.34 20.24
CA THR A 258 -9.21 3.53 20.54
C THR A 258 -9.84 4.81 19.97
N TYR A 259 -11.11 5.05 20.30
CA TYR A 259 -11.89 6.22 19.85
C TYR A 259 -12.12 6.32 18.33
N ARG A 260 -11.88 5.25 17.57
CA ARG A 260 -12.21 5.22 16.13
C ARG A 260 -13.72 5.13 15.90
N GLY A 261 -14.48 4.60 16.86
CA GLY A 261 -15.95 4.57 16.82
C GLY A 261 -16.55 5.96 16.65
N ALA A 262 -16.06 6.96 17.39
CA ALA A 262 -16.50 8.35 17.26
C ALA A 262 -16.28 8.91 15.84
N ILE A 263 -15.11 8.60 15.24
CA ILE A 263 -14.76 9.02 13.88
C ILE A 263 -15.72 8.38 12.86
N TRP A 264 -15.98 7.07 12.99
CA TRP A 264 -16.89 6.36 12.08
C TRP A 264 -18.34 6.81 12.20
N ILE A 265 -18.81 7.08 13.42
CA ILE A 265 -20.16 7.64 13.64
C ILE A 265 -20.26 9.01 12.96
N PHE A 266 -19.29 9.89 13.20
CA PHE A 266 -19.26 11.23 12.60
C PHE A 266 -19.20 11.18 11.08
N ASP A 267 -18.23 10.46 10.50
CA ASP A 267 -18.04 10.40 9.05
C ASP A 267 -19.24 9.78 8.33
N ARG A 268 -19.92 8.79 8.92
CA ARG A 268 -21.18 8.27 8.36
C ARG A 268 -22.30 9.31 8.33
N GLN A 269 -22.41 10.13 9.37
CA GLN A 269 -23.39 11.21 9.40
C GLN A 269 -23.06 12.27 8.35
N GLN A 270 -21.77 12.58 8.16
CA GLN A 270 -21.32 13.52 7.13
C GLN A 270 -21.53 12.97 5.70
N LEU A 271 -21.35 11.66 5.50
CA LEU A 271 -21.57 11.02 4.20
C LEU A 271 -23.00 11.23 3.69
N GLY A 272 -24.00 11.21 4.58
CA GLY A 272 -25.40 11.55 4.26
C GLY A 272 -25.90 10.82 3.00
N ASP A 273 -26.38 11.58 2.02
CA ASP A 273 -26.88 11.06 0.73
C ASP A 273 -25.79 10.99 -0.37
N HIS A 274 -24.53 11.28 -0.04
CA HIS A 274 -23.42 11.37 -0.99
C HIS A 274 -22.76 10.02 -1.32
N TRP A 275 -23.51 8.91 -1.26
CA TRP A 275 -22.96 7.55 -1.42
C TRP A 275 -22.25 7.29 -2.74
N PHE A 276 -22.67 7.92 -3.84
CA PHE A 276 -22.12 7.65 -5.17
C PHE A 276 -20.79 8.36 -5.43
N PHE A 277 -20.70 9.65 -5.07
CA PHE A 277 -19.54 10.50 -5.39
C PHE A 277 -18.77 10.97 -4.14
N GLY A 278 -19.23 10.62 -2.94
CA GLY A 278 -18.64 11.10 -1.70
C GLY A 278 -18.75 12.61 -1.55
N LEU A 279 -17.90 13.16 -0.68
CA LEU A 279 -17.83 14.58 -0.35
C LEU A 279 -16.64 15.30 -1.01
N GLY A 280 -15.91 14.59 -1.89
CA GLY A 280 -14.72 15.09 -2.58
C GLY A 280 -13.41 14.54 -2.01
N ALA A 281 -12.39 14.46 -2.87
CA ALA A 281 -11.12 13.80 -2.54
C ALA A 281 -10.42 14.50 -1.37
N HIS A 282 -10.49 15.83 -1.35
CA HIS A 282 -9.83 16.66 -0.34
C HIS A 282 -10.68 16.93 0.92
N TRP A 283 -11.84 16.28 1.09
CA TRP A 283 -12.78 16.57 2.18
C TRP A 283 -12.13 16.61 3.57
N PHE A 284 -11.31 15.60 3.93
CA PHE A 284 -10.61 15.56 5.22
C PHE A 284 -9.62 16.72 5.41
N ALA A 285 -8.93 17.12 4.34
CA ALA A 285 -7.96 18.22 4.40
C ALA A 285 -8.67 19.57 4.56
N ASP A 286 -9.76 19.78 3.83
CA ASP A 286 -10.51 21.04 3.85
C ASP A 286 -11.27 21.24 5.16
N ASN A 287 -11.72 20.14 5.77
CA ASN A 287 -12.51 20.15 7.01
C ASN A 287 -11.66 19.83 8.24
N TYR A 288 -10.34 19.93 8.14
CA TYR A 288 -9.41 19.58 9.21
C TYR A 288 -9.69 20.34 10.53
N ALA A 289 -10.04 21.63 10.46
CA ALA A 289 -10.37 22.42 11.64
C ALA A 289 -11.65 21.92 12.35
N LEU A 290 -12.67 21.54 11.56
CA LEU A 290 -13.91 20.95 12.06
C LEU A 290 -13.62 19.60 12.73
N LEU A 291 -12.92 18.70 12.04
CA LEU A 291 -12.58 17.37 12.53
C LEU A 291 -11.81 17.45 13.86
N ARG A 292 -10.83 18.36 13.93
CA ARG A 292 -10.07 18.60 15.16
C ARG A 292 -10.95 19.09 16.32
N SER A 293 -11.95 19.93 16.03
CA SER A 293 -12.84 20.47 17.06
C SER A 293 -13.84 19.44 17.60
N VAL A 294 -14.32 18.53 16.75
CA VAL A 294 -15.38 17.57 17.08
C VAL A 294 -14.82 16.24 17.62
N LEU A 295 -13.74 15.75 17.02
CA LEU A 295 -13.23 14.40 17.30
C LEU A 295 -12.07 14.39 18.31
N SER A 296 -11.68 15.55 18.83
CA SER A 296 -10.49 15.77 19.68
C SER A 296 -9.15 15.29 19.07
N SER A 297 -9.21 14.75 17.84
CA SER A 297 -8.12 14.20 17.07
C SER A 297 -8.12 14.81 15.68
N ALA A 298 -6.92 15.00 15.16
CA ALA A 298 -6.65 15.51 13.83
C ALA A 298 -6.82 14.39 12.79
N ALA A 299 -8.06 13.96 12.55
CA ALA A 299 -8.33 12.91 11.60
C ALA A 299 -8.06 13.40 10.17
N SER A 300 -7.08 12.79 9.48
CA SER A 300 -6.81 13.03 8.05
C SER A 300 -7.52 12.02 7.13
N HIS A 301 -8.25 11.07 7.72
CA HIS A 301 -9.04 10.03 7.07
C HIS A 301 -9.97 9.35 8.09
N ALA A 302 -10.88 8.49 7.63
CA ALA A 302 -11.87 7.81 8.48
C ALA A 302 -11.33 6.66 9.34
N HIS A 303 -10.02 6.39 9.33
CA HIS A 303 -9.42 5.22 9.99
C HIS A 303 -10.10 3.89 9.62
N ASN A 304 -10.60 3.80 8.38
CA ASN A 304 -11.14 2.60 7.77
C ASN A 304 -11.08 2.78 6.26
N LEU A 305 -10.63 1.75 5.54
CA LEU A 305 -10.39 1.83 4.10
C LEU A 305 -11.67 2.09 3.29
N ALA A 306 -12.77 1.39 3.60
CA ALA A 306 -14.02 1.56 2.85
C ALA A 306 -14.70 2.90 3.17
N LEU A 307 -14.79 3.26 4.45
CA LEU A 307 -15.41 4.54 4.83
C LEU A 307 -14.59 5.72 4.29
N THR A 308 -13.26 5.67 4.34
CA THR A 308 -12.41 6.70 3.71
C THR A 308 -12.67 6.79 2.20
N ALA A 309 -12.77 5.66 1.49
CA ALA A 309 -13.07 5.65 0.06
C ALA A 309 -14.45 6.22 -0.27
N LEU A 310 -15.46 5.88 0.52
CA LEU A 310 -16.81 6.41 0.38
C LEU A 310 -16.85 7.92 0.64
N MET A 311 -16.18 8.39 1.69
CA MET A 311 -16.09 9.82 2.00
C MET A 311 -15.40 10.61 0.89
N GLN A 312 -14.31 10.09 0.32
CA GLN A 312 -13.51 10.83 -0.66
C GLN A 312 -14.02 10.75 -2.10
N GLY A 313 -14.71 9.67 -2.47
CA GLY A 313 -15.20 9.52 -3.84
C GLY A 313 -16.31 8.52 -4.04
N GLY A 314 -17.02 8.17 -2.96
CA GLY A 314 -18.20 7.34 -2.97
C GLY A 314 -17.96 5.94 -3.53
N ALA A 315 -19.06 5.32 -3.94
CA ALA A 315 -19.10 3.98 -4.50
C ALA A 315 -18.21 3.85 -5.74
N VAL A 316 -18.05 4.92 -6.54
CA VAL A 316 -17.25 4.87 -7.78
C VAL A 316 -15.77 4.65 -7.47
N VAL A 317 -15.19 5.40 -6.52
CA VAL A 317 -13.80 5.21 -6.08
C VAL A 317 -13.63 3.87 -5.37
N LEU A 318 -14.59 3.50 -4.52
CA LEU A 318 -14.59 2.22 -3.81
C LEU A 318 -14.56 1.03 -4.77
N VAL A 319 -15.36 1.05 -5.84
CA VAL A 319 -15.38 -0.02 -6.85
C VAL A 319 -14.06 -0.10 -7.61
N ALA A 320 -13.45 1.04 -7.97
CA ALA A 320 -12.16 1.05 -8.66
C ALA A 320 -11.04 0.40 -7.82
N TRP A 321 -10.96 0.74 -6.53
CA TRP A 321 -10.00 0.12 -5.61
C TRP A 321 -10.34 -1.34 -5.29
N GLY A 322 -11.63 -1.66 -5.13
CA GLY A 322 -12.11 -3.01 -4.90
C GLY A 322 -11.76 -3.95 -6.06
N ALA A 323 -11.93 -3.50 -7.30
CA ALA A 323 -11.55 -4.26 -8.50
C ALA A 323 -10.04 -4.58 -8.49
N LEU A 324 -9.19 -3.61 -8.11
CA LEU A 324 -7.74 -3.79 -7.99
C LEU A 324 -7.38 -4.88 -6.97
N LEU A 325 -8.01 -4.85 -5.79
CA LEU A 325 -7.78 -5.83 -4.72
C LEU A 325 -8.23 -7.25 -5.14
N VAL A 326 -9.41 -7.34 -5.73
CA VAL A 326 -9.96 -8.60 -6.26
C VAL A 326 -9.04 -9.18 -7.33
N ILE A 327 -8.62 -8.37 -8.30
CA ILE A 327 -7.73 -8.82 -9.36
C ILE A 327 -6.35 -9.21 -8.81
N ALA A 328 -5.78 -8.45 -7.86
CA ALA A 328 -4.53 -8.79 -7.22
C ALA A 328 -4.59 -10.16 -6.49
N LEU A 329 -5.68 -10.45 -5.78
CA LEU A 329 -5.89 -11.75 -5.15
C LEU A 329 -5.91 -12.87 -6.18
N PHE A 330 -6.77 -12.77 -7.19
CA PHE A 330 -6.94 -13.85 -8.17
C PHE A 330 -5.71 -14.02 -9.07
N ALA A 331 -5.02 -12.95 -9.44
CA ALA A 331 -3.75 -12.99 -10.15
C ALA A 331 -2.67 -13.69 -9.32
N THR A 332 -2.66 -13.49 -8.00
CA THR A 332 -1.76 -14.18 -7.08
C THR A 332 -2.12 -15.65 -6.92
N LEU A 333 -3.40 -15.99 -6.79
CA LEU A 333 -3.83 -17.38 -6.62
C LEU A 333 -3.48 -18.26 -7.83
N ARG A 334 -3.39 -17.66 -9.02
CA ARG A 334 -3.02 -18.37 -10.26
C ARG A 334 -1.54 -18.80 -10.30
N ARG A 335 -0.66 -18.17 -9.51
CA ARG A 335 0.80 -18.39 -9.52
C ARG A 335 1.19 -19.86 -9.39
N PRO A 336 2.17 -20.36 -10.17
CA PRO A 336 2.64 -21.74 -10.00
C PRO A 336 3.42 -21.90 -8.69
N SER A 337 4.30 -20.96 -8.37
CA SER A 337 5.12 -20.97 -7.15
C SER A 337 4.25 -20.80 -5.90
N ALA A 338 4.21 -21.82 -5.03
CA ALA A 338 3.51 -21.76 -3.74
C ALA A 338 4.00 -20.60 -2.87
N ARG A 339 5.29 -20.29 -2.95
CA ARG A 339 5.92 -19.17 -2.24
C ARG A 339 5.38 -17.81 -2.70
N GLN A 340 5.38 -17.54 -4.01
CA GLN A 340 4.86 -16.28 -4.56
C GLN A 340 3.35 -16.15 -4.28
N ARG A 341 2.62 -17.26 -4.40
CA ARG A 341 1.19 -17.35 -4.09
C ARG A 341 0.93 -16.96 -2.63
N GLY A 342 1.64 -17.59 -1.68
CA GLY A 342 1.50 -17.33 -0.26
C GLY A 342 1.82 -15.87 0.10
N VAL A 343 2.91 -15.32 -0.45
CA VAL A 343 3.32 -13.94 -0.21
C VAL A 343 2.28 -12.93 -0.71
N GLY A 344 1.78 -13.08 -1.93
CA GLY A 344 0.80 -12.12 -2.45
C GLY A 344 -0.56 -12.21 -1.73
N VAL A 345 -1.01 -13.42 -1.35
CA VAL A 345 -2.25 -13.57 -0.56
C VAL A 345 -2.05 -12.98 0.84
N ALA A 346 -0.90 -13.24 1.48
CA ALA A 346 -0.58 -12.68 2.79
C ALA A 346 -0.59 -11.15 2.77
N PHE A 347 -0.03 -10.54 1.72
CA PHE A 347 -0.06 -9.10 1.52
C PHE A 347 -1.49 -8.55 1.37
N VAL A 348 -2.30 -9.09 0.45
CA VAL A 348 -3.67 -8.60 0.20
C VAL A 348 -4.54 -8.75 1.45
N MET A 349 -4.41 -9.89 2.14
CA MET A 349 -5.13 -10.18 3.38
C MET A 349 -4.74 -9.22 4.51
N ALA A 350 -3.45 -8.99 4.72
CA ALA A 350 -2.97 -8.07 5.75
C ALA A 350 -3.41 -6.64 5.46
N LEU A 351 -3.36 -6.20 4.20
CA LEU A 351 -3.84 -4.90 3.77
C LEU A 351 -5.32 -4.71 4.08
N LEU A 352 -6.18 -5.69 3.78
CA LEU A 352 -7.61 -5.61 4.11
C LEU A 352 -7.89 -5.63 5.61
N VAL A 353 -7.24 -6.53 6.35
CA VAL A 353 -7.45 -6.63 7.80
C VAL A 353 -6.99 -5.36 8.52
N MET A 354 -5.87 -4.77 8.10
CA MET A 354 -5.49 -3.43 8.59
C MET A 354 -6.49 -2.37 8.14
N GLY A 355 -6.95 -2.46 6.89
CA GLY A 355 -8.01 -1.64 6.29
C GLY A 355 -9.33 -1.60 7.07
N ALA A 356 -9.59 -2.60 7.92
CA ALA A 356 -10.81 -2.64 8.71
C ALA A 356 -10.79 -1.62 9.87
N THR A 357 -9.59 -1.24 10.33
CA THR A 357 -9.41 -0.32 11.47
C THR A 357 -8.46 0.83 11.17
N GLU A 358 -7.97 0.95 9.93
CA GLU A 358 -7.05 2.00 9.53
C GLU A 358 -7.10 2.21 8.02
N THR A 359 -6.44 3.25 7.50
CA THR A 359 -6.32 3.47 6.06
C THR A 359 -4.89 3.13 5.60
N PRO A 360 -4.61 1.90 5.13
CA PRO A 360 -3.25 1.40 4.88
C PRO A 360 -2.54 2.01 3.66
N PHE A 361 -3.22 2.88 2.91
CA PHE A 361 -2.66 3.69 1.84
C PHE A 361 -3.53 4.93 1.62
N GLY A 362 -2.91 6.04 1.21
CA GLY A 362 -3.67 7.23 0.82
C GLY A 362 -4.42 6.97 -0.48
N LEU A 363 -5.71 7.34 -0.52
CA LEU A 363 -6.47 7.36 -1.78
C LEU A 363 -6.14 8.62 -2.58
N VAL A 364 -5.86 9.72 -1.87
CA VAL A 364 -5.41 11.00 -2.41
C VAL A 364 -3.90 11.05 -2.43
N GLY A 365 -3.33 11.25 -3.62
CA GLY A 365 -1.89 11.47 -3.77
C GLY A 365 -1.05 10.22 -3.53
N TRP A 366 0.25 10.46 -3.43
CA TRP A 366 1.26 9.43 -3.21
C TRP A 366 1.96 9.68 -1.88
N GLY A 367 1.80 8.76 -0.93
CA GLY A 367 2.28 8.94 0.43
C GLY A 367 3.30 7.86 0.84
N PRO A 368 3.80 7.94 2.09
CA PRO A 368 4.82 7.01 2.57
C PRO A 368 4.39 5.55 2.61
N LEU A 369 3.10 5.30 2.90
CA LEU A 369 2.53 3.95 2.86
C LEU A 369 2.43 3.40 1.43
N SER A 370 2.40 4.25 0.39
CA SER A 370 2.34 3.80 -1.00
C SER A 370 3.53 2.92 -1.39
N ALA A 371 4.69 3.12 -0.75
CA ALA A 371 5.88 2.30 -0.96
C ALA A 371 5.70 0.82 -0.58
N SER A 372 4.93 0.52 0.47
CA SER A 372 4.69 -0.85 0.93
C SER A 372 3.27 -1.34 0.63
N ALA A 373 2.33 -0.47 0.28
CA ALA A 373 0.96 -0.81 -0.07
C ALA A 373 0.70 -0.75 -1.58
N LEU A 374 0.83 0.43 -2.21
CA LEU A 374 0.43 0.62 -3.61
C LEU A 374 1.39 -0.03 -4.60
N ILE A 375 2.71 0.05 -4.37
CA ILE A 375 3.69 -0.61 -5.25
C ILE A 375 3.40 -2.12 -5.35
N PRO A 376 3.30 -2.88 -4.24
CA PRO A 376 2.99 -4.29 -4.37
C PRO A 376 1.60 -4.57 -4.92
N LEU A 377 0.59 -3.77 -4.56
CA LEU A 377 -0.77 -3.94 -5.07
C LEU A 377 -0.82 -3.83 -6.60
N PHE A 378 -0.21 -2.78 -7.18
CA PHE A 378 -0.16 -2.59 -8.63
C PHE A 378 0.63 -3.70 -9.33
N VAL A 379 1.77 -4.11 -8.77
CA VAL A 379 2.57 -5.21 -9.33
C VAL A 379 1.76 -6.51 -9.32
N LEU A 380 1.12 -6.86 -8.20
CA LEU A 380 0.34 -8.10 -8.09
C LEU A 380 -0.87 -8.12 -9.03
N ALA A 381 -1.56 -6.98 -9.19
CA ALA A 381 -2.71 -6.85 -10.08
C ALA A 381 -2.31 -6.87 -11.57
N GLY A 382 -1.23 -6.17 -11.93
CA GLY A 382 -0.75 -6.07 -13.31
C GLY A 382 -0.11 -7.37 -13.83
N GLN A 383 0.51 -8.15 -12.95
CA GLN A 383 1.31 -9.32 -13.34
C GLN A 383 0.51 -10.38 -14.14
N GLY A 384 -0.77 -10.56 -13.83
CA GLY A 384 -1.62 -11.53 -14.55
C GLY A 384 -1.89 -11.16 -16.01
N TRP A 385 -1.70 -9.90 -16.39
CA TRP A 385 -1.78 -9.43 -17.78
C TRP A 385 -0.42 -9.57 -18.47
N ILE A 386 0.65 -9.15 -17.79
CA ILE A 386 2.03 -9.25 -18.28
C ILE A 386 2.36 -10.69 -18.70
N GLU A 387 1.99 -11.69 -17.88
CA GLU A 387 2.25 -13.08 -18.21
C GLU A 387 1.46 -13.60 -19.40
N ARG A 388 0.18 -13.21 -19.52
CA ARG A 388 -0.63 -13.57 -20.69
C ARG A 388 -0.04 -13.01 -21.98
N GLU A 389 0.47 -11.79 -21.93
CA GLU A 389 1.14 -11.16 -23.07
C GLU A 389 2.46 -11.87 -23.43
N GLU A 390 3.27 -12.24 -22.43
CA GLU A 390 4.50 -13.02 -22.65
C GLU A 390 4.18 -14.38 -23.30
N ASP A 391 3.12 -15.05 -22.85
CA ASP A 391 2.66 -16.33 -23.41
C ASP A 391 2.11 -16.20 -24.84
N GLU A 392 1.34 -15.13 -25.13
CA GLU A 392 0.83 -14.85 -26.47
C GLU A 392 1.94 -14.49 -27.45
N PHE A 393 2.91 -13.67 -27.02
CA PHE A 393 4.06 -13.30 -27.83
C PHE A 393 4.93 -14.51 -28.16
N THR A 394 5.20 -15.37 -27.17
CA THR A 394 5.95 -16.61 -27.36
C THR A 394 5.23 -17.54 -28.34
N ARG A 395 3.90 -17.72 -28.19
CA ARG A 395 3.09 -18.49 -29.13
C ARG A 395 3.09 -17.92 -30.56
N ALA A 396 3.08 -16.59 -30.70
CA ALA A 396 3.15 -15.94 -32.01
C ALA A 396 4.52 -16.12 -32.67
N LEU A 397 5.61 -16.03 -31.90
CA LEU A 397 6.97 -16.34 -32.39
C LEU A 397 7.10 -17.80 -32.81
N ASP A 398 6.57 -18.73 -32.02
CA ASP A 398 6.58 -20.15 -32.33
C ASP A 398 5.78 -20.45 -33.61
N ALA A 399 4.62 -19.80 -33.79
CA ALA A 399 3.79 -19.92 -34.99
C ALA A 399 4.43 -19.28 -36.24
N ALA A 400 5.18 -18.19 -36.07
CA ALA A 400 5.91 -17.52 -37.16
C ALA A 400 7.24 -18.21 -37.49
N SER A 401 7.80 -18.99 -36.57
CA SER A 401 8.96 -19.83 -36.83
C SER A 401 8.55 -20.98 -37.75
N VAL A 402 9.16 -21.07 -38.94
CA VAL A 402 8.96 -22.18 -39.87
C VAL A 402 9.20 -23.48 -39.08
N PRO A 403 8.27 -24.45 -39.08
CA PRO A 403 8.47 -25.69 -38.35
C PRO A 403 9.79 -26.30 -38.80
N LEU A 404 10.74 -26.40 -37.87
CA LEU A 404 12.03 -27.05 -38.13
C LEU A 404 11.71 -28.45 -38.63
N THR A 405 11.89 -28.66 -39.94
CA THR A 405 11.73 -29.97 -40.54
C THR A 405 12.63 -30.95 -39.80
N ARG A 406 12.22 -32.21 -39.67
CA ARG A 406 13.04 -33.25 -39.01
C ARG A 406 14.47 -33.31 -39.55
N ALA A 407 14.70 -32.86 -40.80
CA ALA A 407 16.01 -32.70 -41.41
C ALA A 407 16.87 -31.60 -40.74
N ALA A 408 16.31 -30.42 -40.46
CA ALA A 408 17.01 -29.32 -39.79
C ALA A 408 17.38 -29.67 -38.34
N LEU A 409 16.54 -30.43 -37.64
CA LEU A 409 16.84 -30.95 -36.29
C LEU A 409 17.97 -32.00 -36.28
N ARG A 410 18.12 -32.77 -37.36
CA ARG A 410 19.23 -33.74 -37.50
C ARG A 410 20.55 -33.06 -37.84
N ALA A 411 20.54 -31.98 -38.62
CA ALA A 411 21.74 -31.22 -38.96
C ALA A 411 22.37 -30.50 -37.75
N ARG A 412 21.57 -30.08 -36.77
CA ARG A 412 22.07 -29.45 -35.52
C ARG A 412 22.66 -30.42 -34.50
N ARG A 413 22.51 -31.73 -34.69
CA ARG A 413 23.01 -32.78 -33.77
C ARG A 413 24.31 -33.42 -34.26
N ARG A 414 24.82 -33.02 -35.41
CA ARG A 414 26.17 -33.32 -35.89
C ARG A 414 27.00 -32.06 -35.70
#